data_AF-A0A7C3DEW6-F1
#
_entry.id   AF-A0A7C3DEW6-F1
#
_cell.length_a   1.000
_cell.length_b   1.000
_cell.length_c   1.000
_cell.angle_alpha   90.00
_cell.angle_beta   90.00
_cell.angle_gamma   90.00
#
_symmetry.space_group_name_H-M   'P 1'
#
loop_
_entity.id
_entity.type
_entity.pdbx_description
1 polymer ?
#
loop_
_entity_poly.entity_id
_entity_poly.type
_entity_poly.pdbx_seq_one_letter_code
_entity_poly.pdbx_strand_id
1 'polypeptide(L)' 'MQNFGAYVSKYGLDNLGINNAGTVYWNLPTPMLYEQALRRREGALAHLGPLVVDTGDHT' A
#
# COMPACT_ATOMS: atom_id res chain seq x y z
N MET A 1 -14.80 -6.11 -2.62
CA MET A 1 -13.70 -5.85 -1.68
C MET A 1 -13.00 -7.15 -1.32
N GLN A 2 -11.77 -7.35 -1.80
CA GLN A 2 -10.93 -8.49 -1.40
C GLN A 2 -9.99 -8.06 -0.28
N ASN A 3 -9.91 -8.81 0.81
CA ASN A 3 -8.99 -8.52 1.93
C ASN A 3 -7.75 -9.41 1.85
N PHE A 4 -6.56 -8.82 2.00
CA PHE A 4 -5.29 -9.53 1.98
C PHE A 4 -4.39 -9.05 3.13
N GLY A 5 -3.71 -9.97 3.82
CA GLY A 5 -2.72 -9.65 4.85
C GLY A 5 -2.96 -10.34 6.20
N ALA A 6 -2.04 -10.12 7.15
CA ALA A 6 -1.97 -10.92 8.37
C ALA A 6 -3.06 -10.60 9.40
N TYR A 7 -3.53 -9.34 9.46
CA TYR A 7 -4.47 -8.90 10.49
C TYR A 7 -5.54 -8.00 9.90
N VAL A 8 -6.59 -8.61 9.35
CA VAL A 8 -7.77 -7.88 8.86
C VAL A 8 -8.52 -7.27 10.04
N SER A 9 -8.83 -5.98 9.98
CA SER A 9 -9.60 -5.31 11.03
C SER A 9 -11.01 -5.89 11.14
N LYS A 10 -11.44 -6.19 12.38
CA LYS A 10 -12.81 -6.62 12.67
C LYS A 10 -13.84 -5.49 12.52
N TYR A 11 -13.41 -4.24 12.66
CA TYR A 11 -14.28 -3.08 12.47
C TYR A 11 -14.60 -2.86 10.98
N GLY A 12 -13.70 -3.24 10.07
CA GLY A 12 -13.91 -3.12 8.62
C GLY A 12 -13.86 -1.68 8.10
N LEU A 13 -13.65 -1.54 6.79
CA LEU A 13 -13.59 -0.23 6.12
C LEU A 13 -14.98 0.38 5.86
N ASP A 14 -16.00 -0.47 5.71
CA ASP A 14 -17.37 -0.01 5.43
C ASP A 14 -17.91 0.86 6.59
N ASN A 15 -17.56 0.52 7.84
CA ASN A 15 -17.91 1.32 9.01
C ASN A 15 -17.14 2.66 9.09
N LEU A 16 -16.05 2.83 8.34
CA LEU A 16 -15.34 4.10 8.17
C LEU A 16 -15.85 4.90 6.94
N GLY A 17 -16.90 4.43 6.28
CA GLY A 17 -17.49 5.07 5.09
C GLY A 17 -16.76 4.77 3.78
N ILE A 18 -15.72 3.93 3.80
CA ILE A 18 -15.01 3.51 2.58
C ILE A 18 -15.70 2.27 2.02
N ASN A 19 -16.54 2.51 1.01
CA ASN A 19 -17.30 1.47 0.32
C ASN A 19 -16.68 1.18 -1.05
N ASN A 20 -16.91 -0.03 -1.57
CA ASN A 20 -16.48 -0.46 -2.91
C ASN A 20 -14.95 -0.39 -3.15
N ALA A 21 -14.13 -0.59 -2.11
CA ALA A 21 -12.70 -0.76 -2.30
C ALA A 21 -12.43 -2.05 -3.11
N GLY A 22 -11.48 -1.97 -4.05
CA GLY A 22 -11.06 -3.12 -4.88
C GLY A 22 -10.41 -4.21 -4.02
N THR A 23 -9.13 -3.98 -3.67
CA THR A 23 -8.36 -4.84 -2.77
C THR A 23 -7.87 -4.03 -1.57
N VAL A 24 -8.05 -4.58 -0.38
CA VAL A 24 -7.64 -3.99 0.89
C VAL A 24 -6.48 -4.79 1.44
N TYR A 25 -5.34 -4.12 1.60
CA TYR A 25 -4.10 -4.70 2.07
C TYR A 25 -3.86 -4.32 3.54
N TRP A 26 -3.95 -5.29 4.44
CA TRP A 26 -3.79 -5.10 5.88
C TRP A 26 -2.40 -5.55 6.33
N ASN A 27 -1.62 -4.64 6.90
CA ASN A 27 -0.32 -4.95 7.52
C ASN A 27 0.62 -5.75 6.59
N LEU A 28 0.77 -5.30 5.34
CA LEU A 28 1.73 -5.91 4.42
C LEU A 28 3.16 -5.81 4.96
N PRO A 29 3.97 -6.86 4.83
CA PRO A 29 5.38 -6.77 5.17
C PRO A 29 6.11 -5.87 4.16
N THR A 30 7.20 -5.26 4.59
CA THR A 30 8.05 -4.36 3.78
C THR A 30 8.33 -4.84 2.35
N PRO A 31 8.77 -6.10 2.09
CA PRO A 31 8.99 -6.56 0.72
C PRO A 31 7.75 -6.47 -0.17
N MET A 32 6.55 -6.72 0.37
CA MET A 32 5.31 -6.60 -0.41
C MET A 32 4.93 -5.13 -0.67
N LEU A 33 5.22 -4.23 0.28
CA LEU A 33 5.05 -2.78 0.05
C LEU A 33 5.96 -2.29 -1.07
N TYR A 34 7.21 -2.74 -1.09
CA TYR A 34 8.16 -2.48 -2.19
C TYR A 34 7.61 -2.96 -3.53
N GLU A 35 7.13 -4.20 -3.61
CA GLU A 35 6.53 -4.73 -4.84
C GLU A 35 5.32 -3.92 -5.31
N GLN A 36 4.44 -3.50 -4.40
CA GLN A 36 3.28 -2.68 -4.76
C GLN A 36 3.70 -1.33 -5.34
N ALA A 37 4.60 -0.60 -4.68
CA ALA A 37 5.07 0.70 -5.14
C ALA A 37 5.75 0.61 -6.52
N LEU A 38 6.60 -0.40 -6.73
CA LEU A 38 7.29 -0.62 -8.00
C LEU A 38 6.33 -1.01 -9.13
N ARG A 39 5.39 -1.94 -8.89
CA ARG A 39 4.39 -2.34 -9.91
C ARG A 39 3.48 -1.18 -10.31
N ARG A 40 3.15 -0.29 -9.38
CA ARG A 40 2.33 0.90 -9.61
C ARG A 40 3.09 2.08 -10.21
N ARG A 41 4.43 1.98 -10.31
CA ARG A 41 5.32 3.07 -10.75
C ARG A 41 5.22 4.31 -9.85
N GLU A 42 5.00 4.09 -8.55
CA GLU A 42 4.92 5.14 -7.53
C GLU A 42 6.30 5.45 -6.90
N GLY A 43 7.33 4.68 -7.26
CA GLY A 43 8.70 4.89 -6.82
C GLY A 43 9.69 4.03 -7.59
N ALA A 44 10.97 4.20 -7.28
CA ALA A 44 12.08 3.45 -7.87
C ALA A 44 13.04 2.93 -6.80
N LEU A 45 13.71 1.81 -7.09
CA LEU A 45 14.81 1.32 -6.26
C LEU A 45 16.10 2.07 -6.60
N ALA A 46 16.70 2.70 -5.60
CA ALA A 46 18.02 3.30 -5.72
C ALA A 46 19.13 2.32 -5.35
N HIS A 47 20.38 2.73 -5.60
CA HIS A 47 21.54 1.98 -5.18
C HIS A 47 21.50 1.72 -3.66
N LEU A 48 21.87 0.50 -3.25
CA LEU A 48 21.77 -0.04 -1.88
C LEU A 48 20.36 -0.36 -1.37
N GLY A 49 19.35 -0.32 -2.25
CA GLY A 49 18.01 -0.81 -1.95
C GLY A 49 16.98 0.13 -1.32
N PRO A 50 17.21 1.44 -1.05
CA PRO A 50 16.13 2.29 -0.59
C PRO A 50 15.12 2.58 -1.73
N LEU A 51 13.86 2.77 -1.33
CA LEU A 51 12.77 3.20 -2.21
C LEU A 51 12.77 4.74 -2.30
N VAL A 52 12.96 5.27 -3.51
CA VAL A 52 12.91 6.70 -3.81
C VAL A 52 11.55 7.03 -4.42
N VAL A 53 10.94 8.11 -3.92
CA VAL A 53 9.63 8.62 -4.36
C VAL A 53 9.73 10.12 -4.61
N ASP A 54 8.84 10.64 -5.47
CA ASP A 54 8.66 12.06 -5.73
C ASP A 54 7.27 12.49 -5.23
N THR A 55 7.22 13.46 -4.32
CA THR A 55 5.97 13.99 -3.76
C THR A 55 5.44 15.21 -4.53
N GLY A 56 6.15 15.65 -5.57
CA GLY A 56 5.79 16.79 -6.39
C GLY A 56 5.81 18.11 -5.61
N ASP A 57 4.78 18.93 -5.81
CA ASP A 57 4.73 20.32 -5.35
C ASP A 57 4.57 20.51 -3.83
N HIS A 58 4.28 19.44 -3.09
CA HIS A 58 4.08 19.47 -1.63
C HIS A 58 5.21 18.75 -0.92
N THR A 59 6.27 19.51 -0.58
CA THR A 59 7.49 19.02 0.09
C THR A 59 7.50 19.31 1.58
#